data_AF-A0AAT9HVB0-F1
#
_entry.id   AF-A0AAT9HVB0-F1
#
_cell.length_a   1.000
_cell.length_b   1.000
_cell.length_c   1.000
_cell.angle_alpha   90.00
_cell.angle_beta   90.00
_cell.angle_gamma   90.00
#
_symmetry.space_group_name_H-M   'P 1'
#
loop_
_entity.id
_entity.type
_entity.pdbx_description
1 polymer ?
#
loop_
_entity_poly.entity_id
_entity_poly.type
_entity_poly.pdbx_seq_one_letter_code
_entity_poly.pdbx_strand_id
1 'polypeptide(L)'
;MRRTARLLSGTALAVATAGLLAAPAYAGESHGTPDGTLEVYPFSVAPGGQVTANTAGCGDGGTAAGDATAVGAGRFTLTPSARERDLIGQFQVPPSAQPGTYEIVATCDGSGRRVAGDLKVTLTPDAEQVVPRGV
;
A
#
# COMPACT_ATOMS: atom_id res chain seq x y z
N MET A 1 2.56 -42.28 69.91
CA MET A 1 2.17 -40.96 70.48
C MET A 1 3.10 -39.89 69.92
N ARG A 2 2.54 -38.77 69.43
CA ARG A 2 2.99 -37.35 69.58
C ARG A 2 4.44 -37.00 69.15
N ARG A 3 4.76 -35.94 68.40
CA ARG A 3 4.33 -34.53 68.40
C ARG A 3 4.83 -33.88 67.08
N THR A 4 3.98 -33.27 66.27
CA THR A 4 3.79 -31.81 66.13
C THR A 4 5.04 -30.93 65.93
N ALA A 5 5.02 -30.27 64.77
CA ALA A 5 5.33 -28.87 64.49
C ALA A 5 6.78 -28.37 64.60
N ARG A 6 7.26 -27.80 63.49
CA ARG A 6 7.56 -26.36 63.41
C ARG A 6 7.62 -25.87 61.96
N LEU A 7 6.88 -24.80 61.74
CA LEU A 7 6.79 -23.97 60.54
C LEU A 7 7.95 -22.96 60.50
N LEU A 8 8.22 -22.43 59.29
CA LEU A 8 8.46 -21.01 58.95
C LEU A 8 9.72 -20.69 58.13
N SER A 9 9.48 -19.72 57.24
CA SER A 9 10.37 -18.92 56.37
C SER A 9 10.82 -19.60 55.07
N GLY A 10 10.43 -19.19 53.87
CA GLY A 10 9.75 -17.95 53.44
C GLY A 10 10.62 -17.22 52.41
N THR A 11 10.36 -17.46 51.12
CA THR A 11 10.72 -16.56 50.02
C THR A 11 9.67 -16.70 48.93
N ALA A 12 8.68 -15.80 48.94
CA ALA A 12 7.71 -15.66 47.87
C ALA A 12 8.40 -15.03 46.65
N LEU A 13 8.56 -15.78 45.57
CA LEU A 13 8.88 -15.22 44.26
C LEU A 13 7.56 -14.93 43.55
N ALA A 14 7.14 -13.67 43.61
CA ALA A 14 6.09 -13.16 42.75
C ALA A 14 6.70 -12.91 41.36
N VAL A 15 6.34 -13.76 40.40
CA VAL A 15 6.59 -13.51 38.97
C VAL A 15 5.24 -13.22 38.33
N ALA A 16 4.93 -11.93 38.21
CA ALA A 16 3.83 -11.45 37.39
C ALA A 16 4.33 -11.36 35.94
N THR A 17 3.92 -12.30 35.09
CA THR A 17 4.03 -12.14 33.63
C THR A 17 2.63 -12.14 33.07
N ALA A 18 2.11 -10.94 32.82
CA ALA A 18 0.94 -10.74 31.98
C ALA A 18 1.30 -11.20 30.56
N GLY A 19 0.74 -12.34 30.15
CA GLY A 19 0.82 -12.81 28.77
C GLY A 19 0.00 -11.90 27.88
N LEU A 20 0.70 -11.07 27.12
CA LEU A 20 0.17 -10.17 26.11
C LEU A 20 -0.78 -10.89 25.14
N LEU A 21 -1.95 -10.28 24.93
CA LEU A 21 -2.80 -10.53 23.78
C LEU A 21 -2.03 -10.13 22.52
N ALA A 22 -1.52 -11.10 21.77
CA ALA A 22 -1.02 -10.86 20.42
C ALA A 22 -2.23 -10.65 19.50
N ALA A 23 -2.66 -9.41 19.34
CA ALA A 23 -3.43 -9.01 18.17
C ALA A 23 -2.50 -9.09 16.96
N PRO A 24 -2.91 -9.64 15.81
CA PRO A 24 -2.15 -9.46 14.58
C PRO A 24 -2.26 -7.98 14.22
N ALA A 25 -1.22 -7.23 14.54
CA ALA A 25 -1.00 -5.95 13.90
C ALA A 25 -0.68 -6.28 12.44
N TYR A 26 -1.69 -6.18 11.58
CA TYR A 26 -1.47 -5.97 10.16
C TYR A 26 -0.80 -4.59 10.05
N ALA A 27 0.52 -4.60 10.20
CA ALA A 27 1.37 -3.48 9.84
C ALA A 27 1.29 -3.37 8.32
N GLY A 28 0.27 -2.70 7.83
CA GLY A 28 0.32 -1.94 6.59
C GLY A 28 1.28 -0.78 6.81
N GLU A 29 2.55 -1.11 7.02
CA GLU A 29 3.66 -0.17 7.09
C GLU A 29 3.94 0.28 5.66
N SER A 30 3.07 1.16 5.13
CA SER A 30 3.39 1.97 3.96
C SER A 30 4.49 2.95 4.37
N HIS A 31 5.74 2.47 4.31
CA HIS A 31 6.95 3.27 4.45
C HIS A 31 7.17 4.05 3.15
N GLY A 32 6.25 4.97 2.85
CA GLY A 32 6.49 6.07 1.92
C GLY A 32 7.45 7.06 2.56
N THR A 33 8.74 6.92 2.28
CA THR A 33 9.75 7.95 2.56
C THR A 33 9.45 9.17 1.65
N PRO A 34 9.69 10.44 2.06
CA PRO A 34 9.30 11.65 1.29
C PRO A 34 9.94 11.84 -0.10
N ASP A 35 10.56 10.82 -0.67
CA ASP A 35 11.23 10.84 -1.98
C ASP A 35 10.35 10.19 -3.06
N GLY A 36 9.27 10.89 -3.43
CA GLY A 36 8.45 10.61 -4.63
C GLY A 36 7.57 9.36 -4.53
N THR A 37 6.28 9.57 -4.29
CA THR A 37 5.26 8.51 -4.33
C THR A 37 4.91 8.11 -5.76
N LEU A 38 4.18 7.01 -5.93
CA LEU A 38 3.46 6.72 -7.17
C LEU A 38 2.08 7.37 -7.08
N GLU A 39 1.80 8.31 -7.96
CA GLU A 39 0.47 8.89 -8.10
C GLU A 39 -0.35 8.05 -9.07
N VAL A 40 -1.61 7.82 -8.70
CA VAL A 40 -2.54 6.98 -9.43
C VAL A 40 -3.80 7.78 -9.73
N TYR A 41 -4.16 7.89 -11.01
CA TYR A 41 -5.29 8.68 -11.47
C TYR A 41 -6.19 7.90 -12.45
N PRO A 42 -7.50 7.83 -12.19
CA PRO A 42 -8.16 8.26 -10.96
C PRO A 42 -7.76 7.36 -9.78
N PHE A 43 -7.74 7.90 -8.56
CA PHE A 43 -7.47 7.11 -7.34
C PHE A 43 -8.61 6.13 -7.02
N SER A 44 -9.79 6.35 -7.60
CA SER A 44 -10.97 5.50 -7.47
C SER A 44 -11.54 5.16 -8.84
N VAL A 45 -11.72 3.88 -9.15
CA VAL A 45 -12.12 3.42 -10.48
C VAL A 45 -13.10 2.24 -10.40
N ALA A 46 -13.96 2.10 -11.40
CA ALA A 46 -14.78 0.90 -11.56
C ALA A 46 -14.02 -0.20 -12.29
N PRO A 47 -14.38 -1.48 -12.12
CA PRO A 47 -13.87 -2.57 -12.95
C PRO A 47 -14.04 -2.25 -14.45
N GLY A 48 -13.00 -2.51 -15.25
CA GLY A 48 -12.93 -2.13 -16.67
C GLY A 48 -12.37 -0.73 -16.93
N GLY A 49 -12.19 0.10 -15.91
CA GLY A 49 -11.69 1.47 -16.06
C GLY A 49 -10.18 1.55 -16.35
N GLN A 50 -9.79 2.63 -17.01
CA GLN A 50 -8.40 2.95 -17.31
C GLN A 50 -7.78 3.75 -16.17
N VAL A 51 -6.57 3.40 -15.78
CA VAL A 51 -5.80 4.08 -14.75
C VAL A 51 -4.46 4.53 -15.33
N THR A 52 -4.06 5.75 -14.97
CA THR A 52 -2.75 6.33 -15.25
C THR A 52 -1.96 6.36 -13.96
N ALA A 53 -0.71 5.92 -14.02
CA ALA A 53 0.23 6.02 -12.92
C ALA A 53 1.39 6.94 -13.32
N ASN A 54 1.74 7.88 -12.46
CA ASN A 54 2.88 8.78 -12.66
C ASN A 54 3.78 8.83 -11.42
N THR A 55 5.08 9.04 -11.63
CA THR A 55 6.01 9.24 -10.51
C THR A 55 7.20 10.10 -10.93
N ALA A 56 7.57 11.03 -10.06
CA ALA A 56 8.85 11.75 -10.09
C ALA A 56 9.91 11.05 -9.21
N GLY A 57 9.52 10.02 -8.48
CA GLY A 57 10.35 9.28 -7.52
C GLY A 57 11.43 8.43 -8.17
N CYS A 58 11.60 8.43 -9.49
CA CYS A 58 12.69 7.70 -10.15
C CYS A 58 13.89 8.58 -10.55
N GLY A 59 13.77 9.91 -10.49
CA GLY A 59 14.86 10.83 -10.86
C GLY A 59 15.04 10.97 -12.37
N ASP A 60 16.24 11.34 -12.82
CA ASP A 60 16.50 11.68 -14.22
C ASP A 60 16.38 10.48 -15.19
N GLY A 61 15.41 10.57 -16.11
CA GLY A 61 15.47 10.00 -17.47
C GLY A 61 15.34 8.48 -17.65
N GLY A 62 15.08 7.72 -16.60
CA GLY A 62 14.92 6.26 -16.66
C GLY A 62 13.54 5.78 -17.11
N THR A 63 13.36 4.46 -17.18
CA THR A 63 12.02 3.84 -17.20
C THR A 63 11.71 3.26 -15.82
N ALA A 64 10.46 2.88 -15.57
CA ALA A 64 10.11 2.09 -14.40
C ALA A 64 9.17 0.95 -14.77
N ALA A 65 9.33 -0.18 -14.09
CA ALA A 65 8.44 -1.32 -14.22
C ALA A 65 7.31 -1.20 -13.20
N GLY A 66 6.08 -0.97 -13.68
CA GLY A 66 4.86 -0.95 -12.89
C GLY A 66 4.29 -2.36 -12.70
N ASP A 67 3.78 -2.65 -11.52
CA ASP A 67 3.12 -3.90 -11.15
C ASP A 67 1.73 -3.58 -10.58
N ALA A 68 0.71 -3.97 -11.34
CA ALA A 68 -0.71 -3.90 -10.99
C ALA A 68 -1.32 -5.31 -10.94
N THR A 69 -0.51 -6.34 -10.64
CA THR A 69 -0.98 -7.72 -10.53
C THR A 69 -1.96 -7.90 -9.37
N ALA A 70 -1.85 -7.09 -8.32
CA ALA A 70 -2.79 -7.07 -7.18
C ALA A 70 -4.25 -6.84 -7.62
N VAL A 71 -4.48 -6.05 -8.69
CA VAL A 71 -5.81 -5.79 -9.26
C VAL A 71 -6.14 -6.72 -10.43
N GLY A 72 -5.21 -7.57 -10.83
CA GLY A 72 -5.29 -8.43 -12.01
C GLY A 72 -4.93 -7.77 -13.34
N ALA A 73 -4.40 -6.53 -13.33
CA ALA A 73 -4.04 -5.80 -14.56
C ALA A 73 -2.65 -6.17 -15.11
N GLY A 74 -1.87 -6.98 -14.38
CA GLY A 74 -0.55 -7.42 -14.80
C GLY A 74 0.53 -6.35 -14.58
N ARG A 75 1.61 -6.44 -15.37
CA ARG A 75 2.71 -5.48 -15.34
C ARG A 75 2.59 -4.49 -16.49
N PHE A 76 3.04 -3.27 -16.26
CA PHE A 76 3.04 -2.18 -17.23
C PHE A 76 4.37 -1.42 -17.17
N THR A 77 4.65 -0.61 -18.18
CA THR A 77 5.88 0.18 -18.24
C THR A 77 5.56 1.64 -18.04
N LEU A 78 6.32 2.32 -17.19
CA LEU A 78 6.33 3.77 -17.09
C LEU A 78 7.50 4.32 -17.91
N THR A 79 7.20 5.26 -18.79
CA THR A 79 8.17 5.90 -19.69
C THR A 79 8.27 7.39 -19.40
N PRO A 80 9.42 8.02 -19.70
CA PRO A 80 9.56 9.47 -19.59
C PRO A 80 8.46 10.23 -20.35
N SER A 81 7.90 11.24 -19.70
CA SER A 81 6.93 12.15 -20.31
C SER A 81 7.56 13.51 -20.65
N ALA A 82 6.80 14.38 -21.31
CA ALA A 82 7.25 15.76 -21.61
C ALA A 82 7.33 16.67 -20.38
N ARG A 83 6.75 16.25 -19.24
CA ARG A 83 6.98 16.89 -17.94
C ARG A 83 8.32 16.40 -17.40
N GLU A 84 9.21 17.34 -17.08
CA GLU A 84 10.55 17.00 -16.61
C GLU A 84 10.48 16.09 -15.38
N ARG A 85 11.21 14.97 -15.43
CA ARG A 85 11.38 13.98 -14.35
C ARG A 85 10.16 13.12 -14.02
N ASP A 86 9.07 13.24 -14.78
CA ASP A 86 7.90 12.38 -14.61
C ASP A 86 7.94 11.16 -15.53
N LEU A 87 7.84 9.98 -14.92
CA LEU A 87 7.53 8.74 -15.63
C LEU A 87 6.02 8.51 -15.61
N ILE A 88 5.46 8.13 -16.74
CA ILE A 88 4.02 7.87 -16.89
C ILE A 88 3.78 6.51 -17.53
N GLY A 89 2.79 5.80 -17.03
CA GLY A 89 2.32 4.53 -17.58
C GLY A 89 0.82 4.37 -17.37
N GLN A 90 0.21 3.45 -18.09
CA GLN A 90 -1.23 3.18 -17.99
C GLN A 90 -1.49 1.68 -17.90
N PHE A 91 -2.53 1.32 -17.16
CA PHE A 91 -3.04 -0.05 -17.08
C PHE A 91 -4.56 -0.03 -16.94
N GLN A 92 -5.20 -1.09 -17.43
CA GLN A 92 -6.65 -1.24 -17.35
C GLN A 92 -7.01 -2.21 -16.23
N VAL A 93 -7.93 -1.80 -15.35
CA VAL A 93 -8.46 -2.69 -14.32
C VAL A 93 -9.37 -3.73 -14.99
N PRO A 94 -9.16 -5.04 -14.79
CA PRO A 94 -10.02 -6.06 -15.38
C PRO A 94 -11.48 -5.91 -14.96
N PRO A 95 -12.45 -6.29 -15.81
CA PRO A 95 -13.87 -6.30 -15.43
C PRO A 95 -14.18 -7.29 -14.30
N SER A 96 -13.29 -8.26 -14.04
CA SER A 96 -13.39 -9.23 -12.94
C SER A 96 -12.74 -8.76 -11.64
N ALA A 97 -12.19 -7.54 -11.59
CA ALA A 97 -11.57 -7.01 -10.38
C ALA A 97 -12.62 -6.84 -9.27
N GLN A 98 -12.28 -7.25 -8.06
CA GLN A 98 -13.17 -7.09 -6.92
C GLN A 98 -13.07 -5.67 -6.36
N PRO A 99 -14.13 -5.14 -5.74
CA PRO A 99 -14.03 -3.89 -5.00
C PRO A 99 -13.06 -4.01 -3.82
N GLY A 100 -12.21 -3.00 -3.61
CA GLY A 100 -11.19 -3.00 -2.58
C GLY A 100 -10.13 -1.92 -2.80
N THR A 101 -9.24 -1.75 -1.83
CA THR A 101 -8.04 -0.92 -1.97
C THR A 101 -6.87 -1.81 -2.34
N TYR A 102 -6.13 -1.41 -3.37
CA TYR A 102 -5.02 -2.14 -3.92
C TYR A 102 -3.79 -1.25 -4.00
N GLU A 103 -2.65 -1.78 -3.63
CA GLU A 103 -1.37 -1.11 -3.81
C GLU A 103 -0.85 -1.37 -5.23
N ILE A 104 -0.44 -0.30 -5.91
CA ILE A 104 0.26 -0.33 -7.18
C ILE A 104 1.71 0.04 -6.91
N VAL A 105 2.64 -0.74 -7.45
CA VAL A 105 4.07 -0.56 -7.20
C VAL A 105 4.79 -0.27 -8.52
N ALA A 106 5.69 0.70 -8.54
CA ALA A 106 6.63 0.90 -9.62
C ALA A 106 8.07 0.71 -9.12
N THR A 107 8.88 0.00 -9.90
CA THR A 107 10.31 -0.20 -9.64
C THR A 107 11.11 0.59 -10.65
N CYS A 108 11.88 1.57 -10.19
CA CYS A 108 12.73 2.40 -11.04
C CYS A 108 13.87 1.57 -11.64
N ASP A 109 14.04 1.67 -12.95
CA ASP A 109 15.18 1.04 -13.63
C ASP A 109 16.51 1.67 -13.16
N GLY A 110 17.58 0.88 -13.17
CA GLY A 110 18.91 1.29 -12.68
C GLY A 110 19.06 1.30 -11.16
N SER A 111 18.23 2.06 -10.43
CA SER A 111 18.34 2.17 -8.95
C SER A 111 17.68 1.02 -8.20
N GLY A 112 16.68 0.35 -8.79
CA GLY A 112 15.87 -0.67 -8.13
C GLY A 112 14.97 -0.13 -7.01
N ARG A 113 14.92 1.20 -6.83
CA ARG A 113 14.03 1.85 -5.86
C ARG A 113 12.58 1.55 -6.19
N ARG A 114 11.78 1.28 -5.16
CA ARG A 114 10.35 1.05 -5.27
C ARG A 114 9.59 2.26 -4.77
N VAL A 115 8.56 2.63 -5.53
CA VAL A 115 7.58 3.66 -5.18
C VAL A 115 6.19 3.05 -5.31
N ALA A 116 5.28 3.41 -4.42
CA ALA A 116 3.95 2.82 -4.34
C ALA A 116 2.86 3.88 -4.24
N GLY A 117 1.64 3.47 -4.60
CA GLY A 117 0.44 4.30 -4.58
C GLY A 117 -0.81 3.45 -4.53
N ASP A 118 -1.86 3.97 -3.90
CA ASP A 118 -3.11 3.24 -3.70
C ASP A 118 -4.11 3.49 -4.84
N LEU A 119 -4.78 2.41 -5.25
CA LEU A 119 -5.93 2.43 -6.14
C LEU A 119 -7.14 1.81 -5.44
N LYS A 120 -8.26 2.55 -5.38
CA LYS A 120 -9.53 2.05 -4.91
C LYS A 120 -10.37 1.55 -6.08
N VAL A 121 -10.72 0.26 -6.08
CA VAL A 121 -11.73 -0.30 -6.99
C VAL A 121 -13.08 -0.28 -6.30
N THR A 122 -14.10 0.29 -6.94
CA THR A 122 -15.45 0.43 -6.38
C THR A 122 -16.50 0.31 -7.47
N LEU A 123 -17.72 -0.11 -7.12
CA LEU A 123 -18.83 -0.23 -8.06
C LEU A 123 -19.33 1.14 -8.53
N THR A 124 -19.24 2.13 -7.66
CA THR A 124 -19.51 3.54 -7.94
C THR A 124 -18.21 4.28 -7.72
N PRO A 125 -17.43 4.58 -8.79
CA PRO A 125 -16.25 5.43 -8.63
C PRO A 125 -16.71 6.77 -8.07
N ASP A 126 -15.95 7.32 -7.11
CA ASP A 126 -16.10 8.72 -6.75
C ASP A 126 -15.91 9.51 -8.04
N ALA A 127 -17.02 9.97 -8.62
CA ALA A 127 -16.99 10.71 -9.86
C ALA A 127 -16.02 11.86 -9.62
N GLU A 128 -14.97 11.91 -10.45
CA GLU A 128 -14.23 13.14 -10.74
C GLU A 128 -15.25 14.28 -10.67
N GLN A 129 -15.08 15.17 -9.69
CA GLN A 129 -16.07 16.18 -9.35
C GLN A 129 -16.51 16.86 -10.64
N VAL A 130 -17.67 16.44 -11.18
CA VAL A 130 -18.33 17.11 -12.27
C VAL A 130 -18.88 18.36 -11.61
N VAL A 131 -18.03 19.36 -11.44
CA VAL A 131 -18.42 20.69 -11.00
C VAL A 131 -19.46 21.13 -12.01
N PRO A 132 -20.75 21.26 -11.63
CA PRO A 132 -21.74 21.76 -12.56
C PRO A 132 -21.31 23.19 -12.90
N ARG A 133 -20.84 23.42 -14.12
CA ARG A 133 -20.73 24.78 -14.64
C ARG A 133 -22.15 25.26 -14.85
N GLY A 134 -22.68 25.95 -13.84
CA GLY A 134 -23.95 26.66 -13.95
C GLY A 134 -23.90 27.59 -15.16
N VAL A 135 -24.92 27.47 -16.01
CA VAL A 135 -25.23 28.38 -17.11
C VAL A 135 -26.09 29.53 -16.63
#